data_AF-A0A971GK31-F1
#
_entry.id   AF-A0A971GK31-F1
#
_cell.length_a   1.000
_cell.length_b   1.000
_cell.length_c   1.000
_cell.angle_alpha   90.00
_cell.angle_beta   90.00
_cell.angle_gamma   90.00
#
_symmetry.space_group_name_H-M   'P 1'
#
loop_
_entity.id
_entity.type
_entity.pdbx_description
1 polymer ?
#
loop_
_entity_poly.entity_id
_entity_poly.type
_entity_poly.pdbx_seq_one_letter_code
_entity_poly.pdbx_strand_id
1 'polypeptide(L)'
;MRLSIKGIILLAACATLIITASLGLYRELAFRLQKNSTDAIGTLVLRKKTAVRKYAEYVIWEDIANNTPVYNYDSIRTYPESSAFIKLNDGSEISLDENTMIVLVMDNEGVKINFDQGAVGAKSGKTGSSLRLNTRDSSIAMNRGELA
;
A
#
# COMPACT_ATOMS: atom_id res chain seq x y z
N MET A 1 -5.46 -15.76 52.41
CA MET A 1 -4.64 -16.32 51.30
C MET A 1 -3.26 -15.65 51.37
N ARG A 2 -2.24 -16.30 51.96
CA ARG A 2 -0.89 -15.71 52.09
C ARG A 2 -0.10 -16.04 50.81
N LEU A 3 0.19 -15.04 49.99
CA LEU A 3 1.05 -15.23 48.81
C LEU A 3 2.47 -15.52 49.29
N SER A 4 3.00 -16.69 48.90
CA SER A 4 4.41 -17.03 49.11
C SER A 4 5.30 -16.08 48.30
N ILE A 5 6.45 -15.68 48.85
CA ILE A 5 7.43 -14.76 48.21
C ILE A 5 7.80 -15.26 46.80
N LYS A 6 7.92 -16.58 46.62
CA LYS A 6 8.18 -17.20 45.29
C LYS A 6 7.05 -16.95 44.29
N GLY A 7 5.80 -16.95 44.77
CA GLY A 7 4.62 -16.64 43.96
C GLY A 7 4.59 -15.17 43.54
N ILE A 8 5.02 -14.25 44.42
CA ILE A 8 5.14 -12.81 44.10
C ILE A 8 6.20 -12.59 43.01
N ILE A 9 7.35 -13.27 43.11
CA ILE A 9 8.42 -13.18 42.10
C ILE A 9 7.95 -13.72 40.74
N LEU A 10 7.25 -14.85 40.72
CA LEU A 10 6.70 -15.43 39.48
C LEU A 10 5.66 -14.51 38.83
N LEU A 11 4.76 -13.93 39.63
CA LEU A 11 3.76 -12.97 39.16
C LEU A 11 4.41 -11.71 38.55
N ALA A 12 5.45 -11.19 39.21
CA ALA A 12 6.18 -10.03 38.73
C ALA A 12 6.90 -10.32 37.40
N ALA A 13 7.48 -11.52 37.24
CA ALA A 13 8.14 -11.95 36.01
C ALA A 13 7.13 -12.11 34.84
N CYS A 14 5.97 -12.70 35.10
CA CYS A 14 4.90 -12.78 34.11
C CYS A 14 4.37 -11.40 33.71
N ALA A 15 4.16 -10.51 34.68
CA ALA A 15 3.69 -9.15 34.42
C ALA A 15 4.68 -8.35 33.57
N THR A 16 5.98 -8.45 33.85
CA THR A 16 7.02 -7.78 33.05
C THR A 16 7.07 -8.30 31.62
N LEU A 17 6.98 -9.62 31.42
CA LEU A 17 6.90 -10.21 30.08
C LEU A 17 5.69 -9.69 29.29
N ILE A 18 4.51 -9.67 29.91
CA ILE A 18 3.29 -9.15 29.28
C ILE A 18 3.47 -7.68 28.89
N ILE A 19 3.98 -6.84 29.80
CA ILE A 19 4.19 -5.41 29.53
C ILE A 19 5.16 -5.20 28.36
N THR A 20 6.28 -5.94 28.31
CA THR A 20 7.24 -5.82 27.21
C THR A 20 6.64 -6.24 25.86
N ALA A 21 5.88 -7.33 25.83
CA ALA A 21 5.20 -7.78 24.62
C ALA A 21 4.11 -6.78 24.17
N SER A 22 3.31 -6.26 25.11
CA SER A 22 2.29 -5.25 24.84
C SER A 22 2.89 -3.94 24.33
N LEU A 23 4.03 -3.50 24.89
CA LEU A 23 4.74 -2.31 24.40
C LEU A 23 5.30 -2.53 22.99
N GLY A 24 5.91 -3.68 22.72
CA GLY A 24 6.39 -4.03 21.38
C GLY A 24 5.25 -4.04 20.36
N LEU A 25 4.13 -4.67 20.70
CA LEU A 25 2.94 -4.70 19.86
C LEU A 25 2.34 -3.31 19.66
N TYR A 26 2.26 -2.50 20.71
CA TYR A 26 1.74 -1.13 20.61
C TYR A 26 2.60 -0.27 19.67
N ARG A 27 3.93 -0.37 19.77
CA ARG A 27 4.84 0.35 18.88
C ARG A 27 4.72 -0.10 17.44
N GLU A 28 4.63 -1.42 17.21
CA GLU A 28 4.44 -1.98 15.87
C GLU A 28 3.10 -1.56 15.27
N LEU A 29 2.03 -1.60 16.07
CA LEU A 29 0.70 -1.18 15.63
C LEU A 29 0.64 0.32 15.37
N ALA A 30 1.18 1.14 16.26
CA ALA A 30 1.26 2.59 16.08
C ALA A 30 2.08 2.97 14.84
N PHE A 31 3.20 2.28 14.59
CA PHE A 31 4.02 2.48 13.39
C PHE A 31 3.25 2.10 12.12
N ARG A 32 2.52 0.97 12.14
CA ARG A 32 1.67 0.54 11.01
C ARG A 32 0.49 1.49 10.78
N LEU A 33 -0.15 1.97 11.84
CA LEU A 33 -1.25 2.94 11.76
C LEU A 33 -0.77 4.30 11.28
N GLN A 34 0.39 4.77 11.74
CA GLN A 34 1.01 6.01 11.25
C GLN A 34 1.44 5.89 9.78
N LYS A 35 1.73 4.69 9.30
CA LYS A 35 2.01 4.43 7.88
C LYS A 35 0.75 4.25 7.02
N ASN A 36 -0.34 3.84 7.64
CA ASN A 36 -1.68 3.85 7.06
C ASN A 36 -2.39 5.20 7.28
N SER A 37 -1.70 6.20 7.82
CA SER A 37 -2.24 7.56 7.92
C SER A 37 -2.69 8.00 6.54
N THR A 38 -3.84 8.66 6.54
CA THR A 38 -4.66 9.18 5.45
C THR A 38 -3.95 10.12 4.45
N ASP A 39 -2.64 10.04 4.34
CA ASP A 39 -1.87 10.78 3.36
C ASP A 39 -2.03 10.09 2.00
N ALA A 40 -2.67 10.80 1.08
CA ALA A 40 -2.79 10.36 -0.30
C ALA A 40 -1.39 10.09 -0.86
N ILE A 41 -1.15 8.88 -1.39
CA ILE A 41 0.13 8.48 -1.97
C ILE A 41 0.34 9.03 -3.40
N GLY A 42 -0.75 9.53 -3.99
CA GLY A 42 -0.77 10.15 -5.30
C GLY A 42 -2.17 10.58 -5.70
N THR A 43 -2.32 10.96 -6.97
CA THR A 43 -3.59 11.36 -7.58
C THR A 43 -3.83 10.51 -8.84
N LEU A 44 -5.01 9.91 -8.92
CA LEU A 44 -5.46 9.21 -10.13
C LEU A 44 -6.11 10.20 -11.09
N VAL A 45 -5.68 10.13 -12.34
CA VAL A 45 -6.19 10.94 -13.44
C VAL A 45 -6.68 10.01 -14.55
N LEU A 46 -7.93 10.17 -14.95
CA LEU A 46 -8.53 9.37 -16.01
C LEU A 46 -8.05 9.87 -17.38
N ARG A 47 -7.57 8.97 -18.23
CA ARG A 47 -7.35 9.26 -19.66
C ARG A 47 -8.60 8.98 -20.47
N LYS A 48 -9.31 7.89 -20.18
CA LYS A 48 -10.46 7.43 -20.97
C LYS A 48 -11.53 6.77 -20.08
N LYS A 49 -12.79 7.21 -20.26
CA LYS A 49 -14.03 6.69 -19.67
C LYS A 49 -14.05 6.57 -18.14
N THR A 50 -13.78 5.39 -17.59
CA THR A 50 -14.09 5.07 -16.18
C THR A 50 -13.06 4.13 -15.57
N ALA A 51 -12.57 4.46 -14.37
CA ALA A 51 -11.82 3.54 -13.51
C ALA A 51 -12.62 3.31 -12.21
N VAL A 52 -12.40 2.17 -11.58
CA VAL A 52 -13.11 1.73 -10.37
C VAL A 52 -12.09 1.46 -9.27
N ARG A 53 -12.39 1.88 -8.05
CA ARG A 53 -11.56 1.67 -6.86
C ARG A 53 -12.29 0.82 -5.86
N LYS A 54 -11.53 -0.01 -5.18
CA LYS A 54 -11.93 -0.66 -3.93
C LYS A 54 -10.98 -0.19 -2.84
N TYR A 55 -11.54 0.46 -1.82
CA TYR A 55 -10.81 0.89 -0.63
C TYR A 55 -10.34 -0.30 0.18
N ALA A 56 -9.21 -0.17 0.88
CA ALA A 56 -8.66 -1.25 1.71
C ALA A 56 -9.63 -1.73 2.81
N GLU A 57 -10.48 -0.83 3.32
CA GLU A 57 -11.42 -1.11 4.42
C GLU A 57 -12.76 -1.70 3.95
N TYR A 58 -13.08 -1.66 2.65
CA TYR A 58 -14.40 -2.02 2.12
C TYR A 58 -14.31 -3.03 0.97
N VAL A 59 -15.32 -3.90 0.85
CA VAL A 59 -15.37 -4.93 -0.22
C VAL A 59 -15.99 -4.38 -1.53
N ILE A 60 -16.48 -3.14 -1.51
CA ILE A 60 -17.27 -2.54 -2.58
C ILE A 60 -16.35 -1.86 -3.60
N TRP A 61 -16.68 -2.03 -4.87
CA TRP A 61 -16.06 -1.36 -6.00
C TRP A 61 -16.87 -0.11 -6.35
N GLU A 62 -16.23 1.05 -6.41
CA GLU A 62 -16.86 2.34 -6.69
C GLU A 62 -16.17 3.05 -7.85
N ASP A 63 -16.96 3.73 -8.70
CA ASP A 63 -16.40 4.54 -9.78
C ASP A 63 -15.56 5.70 -9.22
N ILE A 64 -14.37 5.88 -9.78
CA ILE A 64 -13.43 6.92 -9.36
C ILE A 64 -13.65 8.15 -10.24
N ALA A 65 -13.81 9.31 -9.63
CA ALA A 65 -13.82 10.58 -10.34
C ALA A 65 -12.40 10.98 -10.80
N ASN A 66 -12.31 11.84 -11.81
CA ASN A 66 -11.00 12.35 -12.23
C ASN A 66 -10.33 13.19 -11.12
N ASN A 67 -9.00 13.15 -11.02
CA ASN A 67 -8.20 13.82 -9.99
C ASN A 67 -8.51 13.37 -8.54
N THR A 68 -8.85 12.09 -8.36
CA THR A 68 -9.12 11.55 -7.02
C THR A 68 -7.82 11.14 -6.33
N PRO A 69 -7.62 11.48 -5.04
CA PRO A 69 -6.47 10.98 -4.28
C PRO A 69 -6.53 9.46 -4.13
N VAL A 70 -5.39 8.81 -4.35
CA VAL A 70 -5.19 7.37 -4.09
C VAL A 70 -4.37 7.17 -2.83
N TYR A 71 -4.57 6.04 -2.18
CA TYR A 71 -4.08 5.72 -0.85
C TYR A 71 -3.44 4.34 -0.84
N ASN A 72 -2.72 4.05 0.25
CA ASN A 72 -2.10 2.75 0.43
C ASN A 72 -3.15 1.63 0.47
N TYR A 73 -2.84 0.49 -0.14
CA TYR A 73 -3.71 -0.68 -0.29
C TYR A 73 -4.96 -0.50 -1.15
N ASP A 74 -5.06 0.60 -1.89
CA ASP A 74 -6.12 0.74 -2.89
C ASP A 74 -5.97 -0.28 -4.00
N SER A 75 -7.08 -0.94 -4.33
CA SER A 75 -7.21 -1.72 -5.56
C SER A 75 -7.86 -0.86 -6.62
N ILE A 76 -7.21 -0.73 -7.77
CA ILE A 76 -7.68 0.10 -8.87
C ILE A 76 -7.83 -0.77 -10.10
N ARG A 77 -8.98 -0.65 -10.77
CA ARG A 77 -9.32 -1.39 -11.97
C ARG A 77 -9.81 -0.46 -13.07
N THR A 78 -9.36 -0.69 -14.30
CA THR A 78 -9.91 -0.08 -15.52
C THR A 78 -10.83 -1.07 -16.23
N TYR A 79 -11.93 -0.57 -16.80
CA TYR A 79 -12.85 -1.34 -17.63
C TYR A 79 -12.37 -1.46 -19.09
N PRO A 80 -13.05 -2.25 -19.96
CA PRO A 80 -12.83 -2.19 -21.39
C PRO A 80 -12.98 -0.76 -21.92
N GLU A 81 -12.12 -0.37 -22.86
CA GLU A 81 -12.11 0.98 -23.43
C GLU A 81 -11.80 2.13 -22.44
N SER A 82 -11.29 1.81 -21.25
CA SER A 82 -10.90 2.77 -20.22
C SER A 82 -9.40 2.73 -19.94
N SER A 83 -8.80 3.90 -19.70
CA SER A 83 -7.40 4.02 -19.28
C SER A 83 -7.25 5.14 -18.26
N ALA A 84 -6.26 4.98 -17.38
CA ALA A 84 -5.96 5.93 -16.32
C ALA A 84 -4.46 6.05 -16.13
N PHE A 85 -4.02 7.13 -15.49
CA PHE A 85 -2.68 7.20 -14.96
C PHE A 85 -2.72 7.70 -13.52
N ILE A 86 -1.76 7.27 -12.72
CA ILE A 86 -1.61 7.64 -11.32
C ILE A 86 -0.31 8.40 -11.22
N LYS A 87 -0.41 9.64 -10.74
CA LYS A 87 0.74 10.48 -10.44
C LYS A 87 1.04 10.37 -8.94
N LEU A 88 2.17 9.76 -8.62
CA LEU A 88 2.61 9.59 -7.24
C LEU A 88 3.29 10.88 -6.73
N ASN A 89 3.30 11.05 -5.41
CA ASN A 89 3.87 12.25 -4.77
C ASN A 89 5.38 12.38 -4.99
N ASP A 90 6.07 11.27 -5.24
CA ASP A 90 7.51 11.22 -5.55
C ASP A 90 7.82 11.60 -7.01
N GLY A 91 6.79 11.87 -7.81
CA GLY A 91 6.86 12.20 -9.23
C GLY A 91 6.87 10.99 -10.16
N SER A 92 6.76 9.77 -9.63
CA SER A 92 6.60 8.57 -10.44
C SER A 92 5.20 8.54 -11.08
N GLU A 93 5.11 7.92 -12.25
CA GLU A 93 3.85 7.80 -13.00
C GLU A 93 3.57 6.33 -13.28
N ILE A 94 2.32 5.92 -13.02
CA ILE A 94 1.83 4.57 -13.31
C ILE A 94 0.71 4.71 -14.33
N SER A 95 0.85 4.11 -15.50
CA SER A 95 -0.19 4.09 -16.53
C SER A 95 -0.93 2.76 -16.47
N LEU A 96 -2.26 2.81 -16.49
CA LEU A 96 -3.14 1.65 -16.53
C LEU A 96 -3.90 1.68 -17.85
N ASP A 97 -3.71 0.66 -18.68
CA ASP A 97 -4.46 0.46 -19.91
C ASP A 97 -5.77 -0.28 -19.63
N GLU A 98 -6.49 -0.66 -20.68
CA GLU A 98 -7.79 -1.32 -20.59
C GLU A 98 -7.72 -2.67 -19.86
N ASN A 99 -8.78 -3.01 -19.11
CA ASN A 99 -8.90 -4.27 -18.37
C ASN A 99 -7.78 -4.53 -17.34
N THR A 100 -7.18 -3.47 -16.83
CA THR A 100 -6.04 -3.54 -15.91
C THR A 100 -6.51 -3.54 -14.46
N MET A 101 -5.90 -4.38 -13.64
CA MET A 101 -6.12 -4.40 -12.19
C MET A 101 -4.79 -4.41 -11.45
N ILE A 102 -4.64 -3.45 -10.53
CA ILE A 102 -3.47 -3.33 -9.67
C ILE A 102 -3.87 -3.11 -8.21
N VAL A 103 -2.95 -3.42 -7.31
CA VAL A 103 -3.01 -3.01 -5.90
C VAL A 103 -1.76 -2.19 -5.58
N LEU A 104 -1.96 -0.98 -5.04
CA LEU A 104 -0.89 -0.11 -4.61
C LEU A 104 -0.49 -0.45 -3.17
N VAL A 105 0.80 -0.66 -2.93
CA VAL A 105 1.35 -0.95 -1.61
C VAL A 105 2.56 -0.06 -1.37
N MET A 106 2.51 0.79 -0.36
CA MET A 106 3.63 1.63 0.05
C MET A 106 4.40 0.95 1.20
N ASP A 107 5.69 0.72 0.99
CA ASP A 107 6.60 0.17 1.99
C ASP A 107 7.76 1.13 2.33
N ASN A 108 8.74 0.69 3.12
CA ASN A 108 9.87 1.54 3.51
C ASN A 108 10.86 1.76 2.37
N GLU A 109 10.79 0.93 1.34
CA GLU A 109 11.68 0.93 0.19
C GLU A 109 11.03 1.59 -1.03
N GLY A 110 9.79 2.08 -0.94
CA GLY A 110 9.10 2.82 -2.00
C GLY A 110 7.68 2.31 -2.31
N VAL A 111 7.24 2.54 -3.54
CA VAL A 111 5.90 2.11 -3.98
C VAL A 111 6.01 0.78 -4.72
N LYS A 112 5.28 -0.21 -4.22
CA LYS A 112 5.11 -1.53 -4.79
C LYS A 112 3.74 -1.64 -5.46
N ILE A 113 3.72 -2.12 -6.68
CA ILE A 113 2.55 -2.31 -7.52
C ILE A 113 2.36 -3.80 -7.69
N ASN A 114 1.31 -4.36 -7.09
CA ASN A 114 0.93 -5.75 -7.36
C ASN A 114 0.00 -5.75 -8.57
N PHE A 115 0.51 -6.24 -9.69
CA PHE A 115 -0.21 -6.38 -10.94
C PHE A 115 -0.85 -7.76 -11.03
N ASP A 116 -2.15 -7.79 -11.33
CA ASP A 116 -2.91 -9.04 -11.46
C ASP A 116 -3.25 -9.37 -12.92
N GLN A 117 -3.74 -8.39 -13.69
CA GLN A 117 -4.16 -8.55 -15.08
C GLN A 117 -4.14 -7.23 -15.86
N GLY A 118 -4.11 -7.31 -17.19
CA GLY A 118 -4.17 -6.19 -18.13
C GLY A 118 -2.82 -5.74 -18.65
N ALA A 119 -2.61 -4.43 -18.75
CA ALA A 119 -1.33 -3.83 -19.15
C ALA A 119 -1.05 -2.59 -18.28
N VAL A 120 0.15 -2.55 -17.71
CA VAL A 120 0.56 -1.47 -16.80
C VAL A 120 1.94 -0.95 -17.23
N GLY A 121 2.02 0.37 -17.41
CA GLY A 121 3.26 1.08 -17.65
C GLY A 121 3.72 1.77 -16.39
N ALA A 122 5.02 1.89 -16.19
CA ALA A 122 5.57 2.51 -15.00
C ALA A 122 6.82 3.34 -15.30
N LYS A 123 6.85 4.56 -14.77
CA LYS A 123 7.95 5.51 -14.94
C LYS A 123 8.40 6.02 -13.59
N SER A 124 9.65 5.76 -13.25
CA SER A 124 10.24 6.24 -11.99
C SER A 124 10.46 7.76 -12.05
N GLY A 125 10.12 8.44 -10.95
CA GLY A 125 10.23 9.89 -10.79
C GLY A 125 11.64 10.38 -10.42
N LYS A 126 11.74 11.17 -9.35
CA LYS A 126 13.00 11.81 -8.92
C LYS A 126 14.06 10.78 -8.49
N THR A 127 15.31 11.21 -8.44
CA THR A 127 16.43 10.39 -7.94
C THR A 127 16.17 10.03 -6.46
N GLY A 128 15.97 8.73 -6.18
CA GLY A 128 15.59 8.22 -4.86
C GLY A 128 14.21 7.54 -4.81
N SER A 129 13.40 7.70 -5.85
CA SER A 129 12.16 6.94 -6.05
C SER A 129 12.47 5.49 -6.42
N SER A 130 11.98 4.55 -5.62
CA SER A 130 12.09 3.12 -5.91
C SER A 130 10.70 2.57 -6.16
N LEU A 131 10.49 2.06 -7.37
CA LEU A 131 9.23 1.49 -7.82
C LEU A 131 9.42 -0.01 -8.03
N ARG A 132 8.54 -0.82 -7.48
CA ARG A 132 8.57 -2.28 -7.67
C ARG A 132 7.28 -2.74 -8.30
N LEU A 133 7.38 -3.50 -9.37
CA LEU A 133 6.25 -4.15 -10.01
C LEU A 133 6.32 -5.64 -9.73
N ASN A 134 5.29 -6.15 -9.05
CA ASN A 134 5.14 -7.57 -8.76
C ASN A 134 4.02 -8.12 -9.62
N THR A 135 4.35 -9.05 -10.50
CA THR A 135 3.39 -9.92 -11.16
C THR A 135 3.26 -11.23 -10.38
N ARG A 136 2.35 -12.11 -10.82
CA ARG A 136 2.15 -13.43 -10.20
C ARG A 136 3.42 -14.28 -10.18
N ASP A 137 4.27 -14.13 -11.20
CA ASP A 137 5.41 -15.01 -11.45
C ASP A 137 6.76 -14.28 -11.41
N SER A 138 6.79 -12.95 -11.26
CA SER A 138 8.04 -12.16 -11.32
C SER A 138 7.95 -10.84 -10.55
N SER A 139 9.09 -10.36 -10.05
CA SER A 139 9.21 -9.04 -9.43
C SER A 139 10.27 -8.23 -10.16
N ILE A 140 9.89 -7.05 -10.63
CA ILE A 140 10.75 -6.12 -11.35
C ILE A 140 10.95 -4.90 -10.44
N ALA A 141 12.18 -4.66 -10.00
CA ALA A 141 12.55 -3.48 -9.22
C ALA A 141 13.17 -2.43 -10.14
N MET A 142 12.66 -1.21 -10.09
CA MET A 142 13.14 -0.08 -10.85
C MET A 142 13.66 1.00 -9.91
N ASN A 143 14.92 1.41 -10.12
CA ASN A 143 15.49 2.59 -9.48
C ASN A 143 15.45 3.79 -10.45
N ARG A 144 15.75 3.55 -11.73
CA ARG A 144 15.68 4.55 -12.81
C ARG A 144 15.34 3.86 -14.12
N GLY A 145 14.33 4.34 -14.84
CA GLY A 145 13.93 3.80 -16.13
C GLY A 145 12.43 3.91 -16.40
N GLU A 146 12.03 3.37 -17.54
CA GLU A 146 10.66 3.26 -18.00
C GLU A 146 10.38 1.79 -18.33
N LEU A 147 9.22 1.29 -17.89
CA LEU A 147 8.68 0.00 -18.31
C LEU A 147 7.38 0.28 -19.06
N ALA A 148 7.29 -0.28 -20.26
CA ALA A 148 6.13 -0.24 -21.14
C ALA A 148 5.65 -1.67 -21.40
#